data_AF-A0A0S7F2B5-F1
#
_entry.id   AF-A0A0S7F2B5-F1
#
_cell.length_a   1.000
_cell.length_b   1.000
_cell.length_c   1.000
_cell.angle_alpha   90.00
_cell.angle_beta   90.00
_cell.angle_gamma   90.00
#
_symmetry.space_group_name_H-M   'P 1'
#
loop_
_entity.id
_entity.type
_entity.pdbx_description
1 polymer ?
#
loop_
_entity_poly.entity_id
_entity_poly.type
_entity_poly.pdbx_seq_one_letter_code
_entity_poly.pdbx_strand_id
1 'polypeptide(L)'
;ILLFDAHKLEISDEFSEAIGALKGNEDKLRVVLNKADMVGTQQLMRVYGALMWSLGKVFGTPEVLRVYIGSFWSEPLLVPDNRKLFELEEEDLFADIQNLPRNAALRKLNDLVKRARLVRVHAHIISYLKQEMPSVFRKDNKKKHLIHELPVIFSKIQLQHNISAGDFPDCAKMQEQLMAHDFTKFKSLKPNLMAALDELLSSDIAKLMPLLRQEELEAGDQPGVQGGAFLGGRAGPFTEGDPFAEENGEEREEDEDWVVTKDKPKYDEIFYTGQSPR
;
A
#
# COMPACT_ATOMS: atom_id res chain seq x y z
N ILE A 1 -6.47 3.66 5.89
CA ILE A 1 -5.96 2.72 6.92
C ILE A 1 -6.98 1.61 7.07
N LEU A 2 -6.57 0.34 6.95
CA LEU A 2 -7.38 -0.85 7.20
C LEU A 2 -6.97 -1.42 8.55
N LEU A 3 -7.90 -1.56 9.49
CA LEU A 3 -7.62 -2.03 10.85
C LEU A 3 -8.10 -3.48 11.01
N PHE A 4 -7.24 -4.32 11.56
CA PHE A 4 -7.53 -5.70 11.93
C PHE A 4 -7.21 -5.90 13.41
N ASP A 5 -8.05 -6.64 14.14
CA ASP A 5 -7.83 -6.95 15.54
C ASP A 5 -7.05 -8.26 15.67
N ALA A 6 -5.88 -8.23 16.31
CA ALA A 6 -5.04 -9.42 16.47
C ALA A 6 -5.66 -10.49 17.38
N HIS A 7 -6.53 -10.08 18.31
CA HIS A 7 -7.22 -10.98 19.22
C HIS A 7 -8.38 -11.71 18.53
N LYS A 8 -9.04 -11.05 17.57
CA LYS A 8 -10.20 -11.57 16.83
C LYS A 8 -10.10 -11.26 15.33
N LEU A 9 -9.16 -11.90 14.66
CA LEU A 9 -9.02 -11.75 13.23
C LEU A 9 -10.18 -12.42 12.50
N GLU A 10 -11.13 -11.61 12.04
CA GLU A 10 -12.23 -12.03 11.17
C GLU A 10 -12.25 -11.13 9.93
N ILE A 11 -12.26 -11.75 8.75
CA ILE A 11 -12.34 -11.06 7.47
C ILE A 11 -13.63 -11.53 6.81
N SER A 12 -14.67 -10.71 6.91
CA SER A 12 -15.98 -11.05 6.35
C SER A 12 -15.98 -10.91 4.82
N ASP A 13 -17.01 -11.48 4.18
CA ASP A 13 -17.20 -11.37 2.74
C ASP A 13 -17.44 -9.90 2.33
N GLU A 14 -18.20 -9.14 3.12
CA GLU A 14 -18.43 -7.71 2.87
C GLU A 14 -17.14 -6.90 2.99
N PHE A 15 -16.28 -7.25 3.96
CA PHE A 15 -14.99 -6.59 4.09
C PHE A 15 -14.06 -6.91 2.92
N SER A 16 -14.10 -8.15 2.44
CA SER A 16 -13.37 -8.57 1.23
C SER A 16 -13.84 -7.82 -0.02
N GLU A 17 -15.16 -7.61 -0.16
CA GLU A 17 -15.73 -6.80 -1.24
C GLU A 17 -15.31 -5.33 -1.15
N ALA A 18 -15.33 -4.76 0.06
CA ALA A 18 -14.88 -3.39 0.31
C ALA A 18 -13.39 -3.21 -0.04
N ILE A 19 -12.54 -4.18 0.33
CA ILE A 19 -11.12 -4.19 -0.07
C ILE A 19 -10.99 -4.32 -1.59
N GLY A 20 -11.80 -5.17 -2.23
CA GLY A 20 -11.84 -5.32 -3.69
C GLY A 20 -12.14 -4.00 -4.43
N ALA A 21 -12.99 -3.14 -3.85
CA ALA A 21 -13.27 -1.82 -4.40
C ALA A 21 -12.07 -0.85 -4.33
N LEU A 22 -11.06 -1.14 -3.52
CA LEU A 22 -9.82 -0.35 -3.38
C LEU A 22 -8.72 -0.79 -4.35
N LYS A 23 -8.96 -1.81 -5.18
CA LYS A 23 -8.01 -2.29 -6.18
C LYS A 23 -7.58 -1.16 -7.13
N GLY A 24 -6.29 -1.12 -7.47
CA GLY A 24 -5.64 -0.03 -8.21
C GLY A 24 -5.23 1.17 -7.34
N ASN A 25 -5.53 1.16 -6.04
CA ASN A 25 -5.08 2.17 -5.06
C ASN A 25 -4.33 1.54 -3.88
N GLU A 26 -3.69 0.39 -4.11
CA GLU A 26 -2.94 -0.37 -3.12
C GLU A 26 -1.84 0.49 -2.48
N ASP A 27 -1.22 1.38 -3.25
CA ASP A 27 -0.18 2.32 -2.81
C ASP A 27 -0.64 3.28 -1.69
N LYS A 28 -1.95 3.49 -1.55
CA LYS A 28 -2.56 4.36 -0.53
C LYS A 28 -3.02 3.59 0.70
N LEU A 29 -2.95 2.26 0.66
CA LEU A 29 -3.39 1.42 1.76
C LEU A 29 -2.28 1.29 2.79
N ARG A 30 -2.70 1.34 4.05
CA ARG A 30 -1.87 1.05 5.23
C ARG A 30 -2.67 0.08 6.06
N VAL A 31 -2.17 -1.14 6.20
CA VAL A 31 -2.83 -2.18 6.98
C VAL A 31 -2.28 -2.12 8.39
N VAL A 32 -3.14 -2.16 9.40
CA VAL A 32 -2.73 -2.08 10.80
C VAL A 32 -3.31 -3.29 11.52
N LEU A 33 -2.45 -4.13 12.08
CA LEU A 33 -2.81 -5.22 12.97
C LEU A 33 -2.76 -4.70 14.41
N ASN A 34 -3.92 -4.25 14.88
CA ASN A 34 -4.12 -3.59 16.16
C ASN A 34 -4.35 -4.59 17.30
N LYS A 35 -4.17 -4.16 18.55
CA LYS A 35 -4.30 -4.97 19.77
C LYS A 35 -3.37 -6.19 19.80
N ALA A 36 -2.19 -6.05 19.19
CA ALA A 36 -1.20 -7.11 19.14
C ALA A 36 -0.67 -7.52 20.52
N ASP A 37 -0.76 -6.64 21.51
CA ASP A 37 -0.40 -6.90 22.91
C ASP A 37 -1.37 -7.84 23.65
N MET A 38 -2.56 -8.10 23.10
CA MET A 38 -3.53 -9.02 23.69
C MET A 38 -3.23 -10.51 23.40
N VAL A 39 -2.21 -10.80 22.59
CA VAL A 39 -1.84 -12.15 22.18
C VAL A 39 -0.33 -12.37 22.37
N GLY A 40 0.07 -13.61 22.71
CA GLY A 40 1.49 -13.95 22.80
C GLY A 40 2.18 -14.00 21.43
N THR A 41 3.50 -13.91 21.40
CA THR A 41 4.32 -13.80 20.18
C THR A 41 4.01 -14.89 19.14
N GLN A 42 3.87 -16.16 19.54
CA GLN A 42 3.56 -17.24 18.60
C GLN A 42 2.17 -17.10 17.96
N GLN A 43 1.17 -16.67 18.73
CA GLN A 43 -0.18 -16.45 18.23
C GLN A 43 -0.20 -15.25 17.28
N LEU A 44 0.51 -14.17 17.63
CA LEU A 44 0.66 -12.99 16.78
C LEU A 44 1.21 -13.36 15.39
N MET A 45 2.25 -14.20 15.33
CA MET A 45 2.81 -14.65 14.04
C MET A 45 1.82 -15.47 13.21
N ARG A 46 0.99 -16.30 13.85
CA ARG A 46 -0.08 -17.06 13.16
C ARG A 46 -1.16 -16.13 12.60
N VAL A 47 -1.58 -15.16 13.39
CA VAL A 47 -2.60 -14.17 13.00
C VAL A 47 -2.08 -13.28 11.86
N TYR A 48 -0.84 -12.80 11.97
CA TYR A 48 -0.16 -12.05 10.92
C TYR A 48 -0.09 -12.86 9.61
N GLY A 49 0.36 -14.12 9.68
CA GLY A 49 0.40 -15.00 8.51
C GLY A 49 -0.98 -15.22 7.86
N ALA A 50 -2.02 -15.43 8.67
CA ALA A 50 -3.40 -15.59 8.18
C ALA A 50 -3.93 -14.30 7.51
N LEU A 51 -3.63 -13.14 8.08
CA LEU A 51 -3.98 -11.84 7.49
C LEU A 51 -3.29 -11.66 6.13
N MET A 52 -1.98 -11.88 6.05
CA MET A 52 -1.22 -11.74 4.81
C MET A 52 -1.72 -12.68 3.72
N TRP A 53 -2.03 -13.93 4.07
CA TRP A 53 -2.62 -14.89 3.15
C TRP A 53 -3.96 -14.41 2.59
N SER A 54 -4.84 -13.91 3.46
CA SER A 54 -6.16 -13.41 3.05
C SER A 54 -6.04 -12.18 2.15
N LEU A 55 -5.21 -11.20 2.53
CA LEU A 55 -4.95 -10.01 1.70
C LEU A 55 -4.39 -10.38 0.33
N GLY A 56 -3.45 -11.32 0.27
CA GLY A 56 -2.89 -11.82 -0.98
C GLY A 56 -3.96 -12.41 -1.91
N LYS A 57 -4.93 -13.16 -1.35
CA LYS A 57 -6.07 -13.70 -2.11
C LYS A 57 -6.99 -12.60 -2.65
N VAL A 58 -7.22 -11.54 -1.90
CA VAL A 58 -8.15 -10.46 -2.28
C VAL A 58 -7.55 -9.53 -3.35
N PHE A 59 -6.30 -9.07 -3.18
CA PHE A 59 -5.68 -8.15 -4.15
C PHE A 59 -5.21 -8.85 -5.43
N GLY A 60 -4.67 -10.06 -5.30
CA GLY A 60 -4.13 -10.81 -6.43
C GLY A 60 -2.94 -10.14 -7.11
N THR A 61 -2.20 -9.30 -6.38
CA THR A 61 -0.97 -8.64 -6.82
C THR A 61 0.25 -9.35 -6.24
N PRO A 62 1.39 -9.40 -6.96
CA PRO A 62 2.64 -9.91 -6.40
C PRO A 62 3.23 -8.97 -5.34
N GLU A 63 2.80 -7.71 -5.33
CA GLU A 63 3.20 -6.69 -4.35
C GLU A 63 2.51 -6.93 -3.00
N VAL A 64 3.33 -6.95 -1.94
CA VAL A 64 2.91 -7.22 -0.58
C VAL A 64 2.62 -5.90 0.14
N LEU A 65 1.43 -5.77 0.73
CA LEU A 65 1.06 -4.60 1.52
C LEU A 65 1.85 -4.54 2.83
N ARG A 66 2.33 -3.35 3.20
CA ARG A 66 2.91 -3.08 4.53
C ARG A 66 1.81 -3.18 5.59
N VAL A 67 2.05 -4.02 6.59
CA VAL A 67 1.22 -4.15 7.79
C VAL A 67 1.98 -3.56 8.97
N TYR A 68 1.37 -2.65 9.71
CA TYR A 68 1.91 -2.10 10.95
C TYR A 68 1.35 -2.87 12.14
N ILE A 69 2.23 -3.44 12.97
CA ILE A 69 1.83 -4.31 14.08
C ILE A 69 1.97 -3.55 15.40
N GLY A 70 0.89 -3.42 16.16
CA GLY A 70 0.97 -2.73 17.44
C GLY A 70 -0.36 -2.65 18.18
N SER A 71 -0.36 -1.85 19.24
CA SER A 71 -1.55 -1.52 20.01
C SER A 71 -1.65 0.00 20.12
N PHE A 72 -2.44 0.59 19.23
CA PHE A 72 -2.50 2.03 19.00
C PHE A 72 -3.44 2.71 20.01
N TRP A 73 -3.06 2.67 21.28
CA TRP A 73 -3.78 3.24 22.41
C TRP A 73 -2.81 3.80 23.46
N SER A 74 -3.32 4.47 24.49
CA SER A 74 -2.50 5.02 25.58
C SER A 74 -2.49 4.17 26.85
N GLU A 75 -3.07 2.98 26.79
CA GLU A 75 -3.14 2.05 27.92
C GLU A 75 -1.87 1.18 28.01
N PRO A 76 -1.53 0.65 29.20
CA PRO A 76 -0.41 -0.28 29.35
C PRO A 76 -0.59 -1.54 28.51
N LEU A 77 0.52 -2.06 27.96
CA LEU A 77 0.52 -3.33 27.22
C LEU A 77 0.16 -4.50 28.14
N LEU A 78 -0.73 -5.38 27.68
CA LEU A 78 -1.12 -6.59 28.40
C LEU A 78 0.01 -7.64 28.39
N VAL A 79 0.58 -7.91 27.21
CA VAL A 79 1.77 -8.76 27.01
C VAL A 79 2.90 -7.90 26.44
N PRO A 80 3.92 -7.53 27.24
CA PRO A 80 4.96 -6.59 26.84
C PRO A 80 6.11 -7.22 26.04
N ASP A 81 6.09 -8.54 25.78
CA ASP A 81 7.18 -9.30 25.14
C ASP A 81 7.69 -8.68 23.82
N ASN A 82 6.78 -8.06 23.05
CA ASN A 82 7.10 -7.45 21.75
C ASN A 82 7.02 -5.92 21.77
N ARG A 83 7.15 -5.27 22.94
CA ARG A 83 7.03 -3.80 23.09
C ARG A 83 7.86 -3.04 22.05
N LYS A 84 9.15 -3.38 21.93
CA LYS A 84 10.07 -2.72 21.00
C LYS A 84 9.60 -2.81 19.54
N LEU A 85 9.02 -3.95 19.15
CA LEU A 85 8.43 -4.09 17.81
C LEU A 85 7.24 -3.14 17.65
N PHE A 86 6.34 -3.08 18.63
CA PHE A 86 5.15 -2.23 18.54
C PHE A 86 5.49 -0.74 18.45
N GLU A 87 6.50 -0.29 19.21
CA GLU A 87 6.97 1.10 19.20
C GLU A 87 7.60 1.46 17.85
N LEU A 88 8.49 0.61 17.32
CA LEU A 88 9.09 0.82 15.99
C LEU A 88 8.04 0.85 14.87
N GLU A 89 7.04 -0.02 14.94
CA GLU A 89 5.94 -0.07 13.96
C GLU A 89 4.99 1.13 14.08
N GLU A 90 4.80 1.67 15.29
CA GLU A 90 4.06 2.90 15.53
C GLU A 90 4.81 4.12 14.96
N GLU A 91 6.11 4.21 15.20
CA GLU A 91 6.99 5.24 14.64
C GLU A 91 6.99 5.22 13.11
N ASP A 92 7.12 4.04 12.50
CA ASP A 92 7.06 3.84 11.05
C ASP A 92 5.71 4.32 10.48
N LEU A 93 4.58 3.97 11.12
CA LEU A 93 3.26 4.41 10.69
C LEU A 93 3.13 5.93 10.80
N PHE A 94 3.62 6.51 11.89
CA PHE A 94 3.55 7.94 12.12
C PHE A 94 4.41 8.74 11.16
N ALA A 95 5.63 8.29 10.88
CA ALA A 95 6.51 8.89 9.90
C ALA A 95 5.85 8.89 8.51
N ASP A 96 5.23 7.77 8.11
CA ASP A 96 4.50 7.70 6.85
C ASP A 96 3.31 8.68 6.80
N ILE A 97 2.51 8.77 7.87
CA ILE A 97 1.39 9.71 7.97
C ILE A 97 1.86 11.17 7.95
N GLN A 98 2.93 11.49 8.68
CA GLN A 98 3.52 12.83 8.72
C GLN A 98 4.04 13.29 7.36
N ASN A 99 4.53 12.35 6.55
CA ASN A 99 5.05 12.62 5.20
C ASN A 99 3.95 12.67 4.12
N LEU A 100 2.68 12.38 4.43
CA LEU A 100 1.58 12.44 3.46
C LEU A 100 1.41 13.79 2.75
N PRO A 101 1.54 14.95 3.43
CA PRO A 101 1.43 16.27 2.79
C PRO A 101 2.57 16.53 1.80
N ARG A 102 3.80 16.10 2.14
CA ARG A 102 4.98 16.25 1.28
C ARG A 102 4.81 15.49 -0.04
N ASN A 103 4.29 14.26 0.05
CA ASN A 103 4.06 13.40 -1.11
C ASN A 103 2.74 13.68 -1.85
N ALA A 104 2.03 14.78 -1.54
CA ALA A 104 0.70 15.03 -2.07
C ALA A 104 0.71 15.38 -3.57
N ALA A 105 1.67 16.16 -4.04
CA ALA A 105 1.79 16.55 -5.44
C ALA A 105 2.04 15.32 -6.33
N LEU A 106 3.02 14.48 -5.97
CA LEU A 106 3.34 13.24 -6.67
C LEU A 106 2.14 12.28 -6.69
N ARG A 107 1.41 12.16 -5.57
CA ARG A 107 0.19 11.34 -5.49
C ARG A 107 -0.90 11.86 -6.43
N LYS A 108 -1.14 13.17 -6.46
CA LYS A 108 -2.11 13.80 -7.38
C LYS A 108 -1.73 13.57 -8.84
N LEU A 109 -0.44 13.64 -9.16
CA LEU A 109 0.07 13.35 -10.49
C LEU A 109 -0.21 11.89 -10.87
N ASN A 110 0.12 10.93 -10.00
CA ASN A 110 -0.15 9.51 -10.22
C ASN A 110 -1.66 9.24 -10.43
N ASP A 111 -2.52 9.87 -9.64
CA ASP A 111 -3.97 9.76 -9.79
C ASP A 111 -4.47 10.36 -11.11
N LEU A 112 -3.87 11.47 -11.56
CA LEU A 112 -4.14 12.04 -12.87
C LEU A 112 -3.75 11.06 -13.99
N VAL A 113 -2.58 10.39 -13.88
CA VAL A 113 -2.15 9.37 -14.85
C VAL A 113 -3.13 8.21 -14.90
N LYS A 114 -3.48 7.63 -13.73
CA LYS A 114 -4.45 6.53 -13.62
C LYS A 114 -5.79 6.93 -14.26
N ARG A 115 -6.28 8.13 -13.96
CA ARG A 115 -7.52 8.66 -14.52
C ARG A 115 -7.43 8.89 -16.02
N ALA A 116 -6.34 9.45 -16.52
CA ALA A 116 -6.11 9.68 -17.94
C ALA A 116 -6.15 8.36 -18.73
N ARG A 117 -5.52 7.30 -18.22
CA ARG A 117 -5.60 5.95 -18.80
C ARG A 117 -7.02 5.41 -18.82
N LEU A 118 -7.76 5.51 -17.71
CA LEU A 118 -9.15 5.06 -17.66
C LEU A 118 -10.04 5.83 -18.65
N VAL A 119 -9.85 7.15 -18.76
CA VAL A 119 -10.57 7.99 -19.74
C VAL A 119 -10.24 7.57 -21.17
N ARG A 120 -8.97 7.28 -21.48
CA ARG A 120 -8.53 6.77 -22.77
C ARG A 120 -9.28 5.49 -23.15
N VAL A 121 -9.29 4.52 -22.23
CA VAL A 121 -9.99 3.23 -22.43
C VAL A 121 -11.49 3.44 -22.61
N HIS A 122 -12.10 4.24 -21.75
CA HIS A 122 -13.53 4.53 -21.84
C HIS A 122 -13.89 5.19 -23.18
N ALA A 123 -13.08 6.12 -23.68
CA ALA A 123 -13.28 6.75 -24.98
C ALA A 123 -13.25 5.73 -26.14
N HIS A 124 -12.31 4.77 -26.12
CA HIS A 124 -12.27 3.68 -27.09
C HIS A 124 -13.51 2.78 -27.02
N ILE A 125 -13.94 2.41 -25.81
CA ILE A 125 -15.15 1.58 -25.61
C ILE A 125 -16.37 2.30 -26.22
N ILE A 126 -16.63 3.54 -25.83
CA ILE A 126 -17.80 4.29 -26.30
C ILE A 126 -17.74 4.51 -27.81
N SER A 127 -16.57 4.82 -28.38
CA SER A 127 -16.42 4.98 -29.83
C SER A 127 -16.65 3.67 -30.57
N TYR A 128 -16.14 2.54 -30.08
CA TYR A 128 -16.35 1.24 -30.70
C TYR A 128 -17.84 0.88 -30.71
N LEU A 129 -18.51 1.05 -29.57
CA LEU A 129 -19.96 0.84 -29.47
C LEU A 129 -20.73 1.73 -30.45
N LYS A 130 -20.34 3.00 -30.59
CA LYS A 130 -20.95 3.93 -31.55
C LYS A 130 -20.74 3.47 -33.00
N GLN A 131 -19.54 3.00 -33.35
CA GLN A 131 -19.20 2.53 -34.70
C GLN A 131 -19.99 1.28 -35.10
N GLU A 132 -20.23 0.38 -34.14
CA GLU A 132 -21.00 -0.85 -34.36
C GLU A 132 -22.53 -0.64 -34.41
N MET A 133 -23.03 0.53 -34.03
CA MET A 133 -24.47 0.78 -34.02
C MET A 133 -25.02 1.04 -35.43
N PRO A 134 -26.11 0.37 -35.84
CA PRO A 134 -26.74 0.61 -37.13
C PRO A 134 -27.48 1.95 -37.15
N SER A 135 -27.46 2.63 -38.30
CA SER A 135 -28.09 3.95 -38.45
C SER A 135 -29.62 3.90 -38.43
N VAL A 136 -30.26 2.80 -38.89
CA VAL A 136 -31.70 2.81 -39.22
C VAL A 136 -32.53 1.74 -38.49
N PHE A 137 -32.18 0.46 -38.55
CA PHE A 137 -33.02 -0.64 -38.01
C PHE A 137 -32.30 -1.53 -36.98
N ARG A 138 -33.07 -2.23 -36.13
CA ARG A 138 -32.60 -3.23 -35.13
C ARG A 138 -31.62 -2.72 -34.07
N LYS A 139 -31.73 -1.43 -33.72
CA LYS A 139 -30.86 -0.76 -32.73
C LYS A 139 -30.89 -1.43 -31.35
N ASP A 140 -32.06 -1.79 -30.84
CA ASP A 140 -32.20 -2.39 -29.52
C ASP A 140 -31.59 -3.80 -29.43
N ASN A 141 -31.79 -4.61 -30.47
CA ASN A 141 -31.20 -5.95 -30.53
C ASN A 141 -29.67 -5.87 -30.65
N LYS A 142 -29.15 -4.95 -31.48
CA LYS A 142 -27.70 -4.75 -31.58
C LYS A 142 -27.12 -4.22 -30.27
N LYS A 143 -27.79 -3.30 -29.57
CA LYS A 143 -27.36 -2.82 -28.24
C LYS A 143 -27.25 -3.98 -27.24
N LYS A 144 -28.29 -4.81 -27.12
CA LYS A 144 -28.27 -5.98 -26.21
C LYS A 144 -27.12 -6.93 -26.56
N HIS A 145 -26.92 -7.18 -27.86
CA HIS A 145 -25.80 -8.00 -28.34
C HIS A 145 -24.43 -7.38 -28.03
N LEU A 146 -24.25 -6.07 -28.22
CA LEU A 146 -22.99 -5.39 -27.91
C LEU A 146 -22.66 -5.39 -26.41
N ILE A 147 -23.68 -5.27 -25.56
CA ILE A 147 -23.51 -5.38 -24.10
C ILE A 147 -23.12 -6.81 -23.72
N HIS A 148 -23.76 -7.82 -24.30
CA HIS A 148 -23.38 -9.22 -24.08
C HIS A 148 -21.94 -9.52 -24.51
N GLU A 149 -21.55 -9.03 -25.70
CA GLU A 149 -20.21 -9.20 -26.26
C GLU A 149 -19.15 -8.26 -25.65
N LEU A 150 -19.48 -7.49 -24.62
CA LEU A 150 -18.56 -6.50 -24.04
C LEU A 150 -17.20 -7.10 -23.60
N PRO A 151 -17.11 -8.30 -23.00
CA PRO A 151 -15.82 -8.92 -22.68
C PRO A 151 -14.94 -9.13 -23.93
N VAL A 152 -15.55 -9.55 -25.04
CA VAL A 152 -14.86 -9.76 -26.32
C VAL A 152 -14.44 -8.41 -26.93
N ILE A 153 -15.27 -7.39 -26.79
CA ILE A 153 -14.95 -6.02 -27.22
C ILE A 153 -13.75 -5.47 -26.44
N PHE A 154 -13.68 -5.71 -25.13
CA PHE A 154 -12.53 -5.30 -24.32
C PHE A 154 -11.23 -5.93 -24.83
N SER A 155 -11.21 -7.26 -25.04
CA SER A 155 -10.03 -7.95 -25.59
C SER A 155 -9.62 -7.44 -26.97
N LYS A 156 -10.58 -7.09 -27.83
CA LYS A 156 -10.30 -6.49 -29.14
C LYS A 156 -9.65 -5.12 -29.01
N ILE A 157 -10.21 -4.24 -28.18
CA ILE A 157 -9.67 -2.89 -27.93
C ILE A 157 -8.27 -3.00 -27.32
N GLN A 158 -8.07 -3.93 -26.39
CA GLN A 158 -6.79 -4.20 -25.74
C GLN A 158 -5.69 -4.49 -26.77
N LEU A 159 -5.95 -5.43 -27.69
CA LEU A 159 -5.00 -5.82 -28.74
C LEU A 159 -4.79 -4.72 -29.78
N GLN A 160 -5.86 -4.06 -30.23
CA GLN A 160 -5.79 -3.05 -31.29
C GLN A 160 -5.05 -1.78 -30.87
N HIS A 161 -5.18 -1.38 -29.61
CA HIS A 161 -4.64 -0.14 -29.09
C HIS A 161 -3.47 -0.34 -28.10
N ASN A 162 -3.02 -1.58 -27.91
CA ASN A 162 -1.93 -1.95 -26.99
C ASN A 162 -2.15 -1.40 -25.56
N ILE A 163 -3.33 -1.65 -25.02
CA ILE A 163 -3.75 -1.18 -23.69
C ILE A 163 -3.55 -2.32 -22.68
N SER A 164 -3.19 -2.00 -21.43
CA SER A 164 -3.12 -3.02 -20.38
C SER A 164 -4.53 -3.46 -19.95
N ALA A 165 -4.73 -4.75 -19.66
CA ALA A 165 -5.99 -5.25 -19.12
C ALA A 165 -6.38 -4.55 -17.80
N GLY A 166 -5.39 -4.11 -17.00
CA GLY A 166 -5.63 -3.39 -15.75
C GLY A 166 -6.21 -1.98 -15.91
N ASP A 167 -6.16 -1.39 -17.11
CA ASP A 167 -6.74 -0.07 -17.37
C ASP A 167 -8.26 -0.15 -17.66
N PHE A 168 -8.82 -1.36 -17.82
CA PHE A 168 -10.23 -1.56 -18.14
C PHE A 168 -11.12 -1.51 -16.89
N PRO A 169 -12.34 -0.95 -17.00
CA PRO A 169 -13.31 -0.98 -15.92
C PRO A 169 -13.87 -2.40 -15.70
N ASP A 170 -14.52 -2.61 -14.56
CA ASP A 170 -15.28 -3.83 -14.33
C ASP A 170 -16.34 -4.04 -15.41
N CYS A 171 -16.29 -5.21 -16.04
CA CYS A 171 -17.13 -5.51 -17.21
C CYS A 171 -18.61 -5.62 -16.83
N ALA A 172 -18.93 -6.26 -15.70
CA ALA A 172 -20.32 -6.45 -15.28
C ALA A 172 -20.99 -5.10 -14.95
N LYS A 173 -20.28 -4.24 -14.23
CA LYS A 173 -20.72 -2.88 -13.90
C LYS A 173 -20.88 -2.01 -15.15
N MET A 174 -19.96 -2.12 -16.11
CA MET A 174 -20.08 -1.41 -17.38
C MET A 174 -21.28 -1.91 -18.19
N GLN A 175 -21.55 -3.23 -18.21
CA GLN A 175 -22.72 -3.80 -18.86
C GLN A 175 -24.02 -3.25 -18.27
N GLU A 176 -24.15 -3.23 -16.95
CA GLU A 176 -25.30 -2.67 -16.23
C GLU A 176 -25.50 -1.19 -16.58
N GLN A 177 -24.45 -0.37 -16.46
CA GLN A 177 -24.53 1.06 -16.76
C GLN A 177 -24.91 1.33 -18.23
N LEU A 178 -24.36 0.55 -19.17
CA LEU A 178 -24.68 0.68 -20.58
C LEU A 178 -26.15 0.35 -20.91
N MET A 179 -26.84 -0.47 -20.10
CA MET A 179 -28.26 -0.74 -20.31
C MET A 179 -29.11 0.52 -20.23
N ALA A 180 -28.74 1.48 -19.37
CA ALA A 180 -29.46 2.74 -19.19
C ALA A 180 -29.20 3.78 -20.30
N HIS A 181 -28.18 3.58 -21.15
CA HIS A 181 -27.74 4.59 -22.11
C HIS A 181 -28.21 4.32 -23.55
N ASP A 182 -28.48 5.38 -24.31
CA ASP A 182 -28.79 5.30 -25.74
C ASP A 182 -27.51 5.41 -26.57
N PHE A 183 -27.11 4.29 -27.20
CA PHE A 183 -25.85 4.21 -27.95
C PHE A 183 -25.88 5.07 -29.23
N THR A 184 -27.05 5.45 -29.73
CA THR A 184 -27.12 6.34 -30.90
C THR A 184 -26.61 7.75 -30.59
N LYS A 185 -26.67 8.16 -29.32
CA LYS A 185 -26.19 9.46 -28.82
C LYS A 185 -24.70 9.46 -28.49
N PHE A 186 -24.05 8.30 -28.51
CA PHE A 186 -22.60 8.23 -28.32
C PHE A 186 -21.87 8.98 -29.44
N LYS A 187 -20.72 9.53 -29.06
CA LYS A 187 -19.86 10.31 -29.96
C LYS A 187 -18.77 9.40 -30.49
N SER A 188 -18.42 9.59 -31.76
CA SER A 188 -17.24 8.95 -32.35
C SER A 188 -15.97 9.51 -31.70
N LEU A 189 -14.90 8.71 -31.72
CA LEU A 189 -13.59 9.14 -31.26
C LEU A 189 -13.14 10.40 -32.00
N LYS A 190 -12.62 11.38 -31.26
CA LYS A 190 -12.03 12.59 -31.82
C LYS A 190 -10.51 12.46 -31.77
N PRO A 191 -9.81 12.28 -32.91
CA PRO A 191 -8.37 12.06 -32.93
C PRO A 191 -7.58 13.15 -32.19
N ASN A 192 -7.98 14.42 -32.35
CA ASN A 192 -7.29 15.54 -31.70
C ASN A 192 -7.34 15.47 -30.17
N LEU A 193 -8.45 15.00 -29.59
CA LEU A 193 -8.57 14.86 -28.12
C LEU A 193 -7.74 13.69 -27.61
N MET A 194 -7.63 12.61 -28.39
CA MET A 194 -6.78 11.48 -28.06
C MET A 194 -5.30 11.84 -28.15
N ALA A 195 -4.92 12.57 -29.20
CA ALA A 195 -3.55 13.07 -29.36
C ALA A 195 -3.12 13.94 -28.17
N ALA A 196 -3.99 14.84 -27.69
CA ALA A 196 -3.71 15.65 -26.50
C ALA A 196 -3.56 14.79 -25.22
N LEU A 197 -4.35 13.73 -25.08
CA LEU A 197 -4.25 12.81 -23.95
C LEU A 197 -2.96 11.98 -24.00
N ASP A 198 -2.56 11.54 -25.19
CA ASP A 198 -1.32 10.81 -25.40
C ASP A 198 -0.09 11.71 -25.22
N GLU A 199 -0.16 12.98 -25.62
CA GLU A 199 0.88 14.00 -25.37
C GLU A 199 1.06 14.25 -23.87
N LEU A 200 -0.05 14.40 -23.13
CA LEU A 200 -0.03 14.50 -21.67
C LEU A 200 0.70 13.30 -21.04
N LEU A 201 0.33 12.08 -21.47
CA LEU A 201 0.86 10.83 -20.92
C LEU A 201 2.32 10.55 -21.30
N SER A 202 2.77 10.99 -22.47
CA SER A 202 4.09 10.67 -23.02
C SER A 202 5.15 11.75 -22.80
N SER A 203 4.75 13.02 -22.76
CA SER A 203 5.69 14.15 -22.72
C SER A 203 5.48 15.04 -21.50
N ASP A 204 4.27 15.52 -21.24
CA ASP A 204 4.07 16.58 -20.26
C ASP A 204 4.28 16.11 -18.82
N ILE A 205 3.84 14.89 -18.49
CA ILE A 205 4.14 14.28 -17.18
C ILE A 205 5.65 14.15 -16.97
N ALA A 206 6.40 13.73 -18.00
CA ALA A 206 7.85 13.58 -17.89
C ALA A 206 8.55 14.93 -17.63
N LYS A 207 8.04 16.03 -18.20
CA LYS A 207 8.53 17.40 -17.94
C LYS A 207 8.18 17.90 -16.52
N LEU A 208 7.09 17.40 -15.93
CA LEU A 208 6.70 17.75 -14.55
C LEU A 208 7.55 17.05 -13.49
N MET A 209 8.03 15.82 -13.76
CA MET A 209 8.78 15.04 -12.75
C MET A 209 10.00 15.76 -12.16
N PRO A 210 10.87 16.46 -12.93
CA PRO A 210 11.97 17.24 -12.35
C PRO A 210 11.50 18.38 -11.45
N LEU A 211 10.42 19.07 -11.84
CA LEU A 211 9.85 20.19 -11.07
C LEU A 211 9.25 19.69 -9.75
N LEU A 212 8.53 18.57 -9.77
CA LEU A 212 8.00 17.96 -8.55
C LEU A 212 9.12 17.55 -7.58
N ARG A 213 10.21 16.96 -8.08
CA ARG A 213 11.34 16.60 -7.21
C ARG A 213 12.00 17.83 -6.58
N GLN A 214 12.08 18.93 -7.32
CA GLN A 214 12.59 20.19 -6.78
C GLN A 214 11.65 20.76 -5.71
N GLU A 215 10.33 20.74 -5.96
CA GLU A 215 9.31 21.17 -5.00
C GLU A 215 9.34 20.31 -3.73
N GLU A 216 9.55 18.99 -3.84
CA GLU A 216 9.70 18.09 -2.69
C GLU A 216 10.92 18.43 -1.82
N LEU A 217 12.04 18.80 -2.44
CA LEU A 217 13.25 19.24 -1.73
C LEU A 217 13.03 20.59 -1.04
N GLU A 218 12.40 21.54 -1.72
CA GLU A 218 12.07 22.87 -1.18
C GLU A 218 11.01 22.80 -0.05
N ALA A 219 10.06 21.86 -0.16
CA ALA A 219 9.05 21.59 0.86
C ALA A 219 9.58 20.75 2.05
N GLY A 220 10.81 20.25 1.99
CA GLY A 220 11.48 19.53 3.08
C GLY A 220 11.58 20.34 4.38
N ASP A 221 11.59 21.67 4.27
CA ASP A 221 11.60 22.61 5.40
C ASP A 221 10.20 22.94 5.95
N GLN A 222 9.13 22.59 5.24
CA GLN A 222 7.78 22.76 5.77
C GLN A 222 7.47 21.62 6.73
N PRO A 223 6.96 21.93 7.94
CA PRO A 223 6.59 20.89 8.86
C PRO A 223 5.40 20.10 8.29
N GLY A 224 5.51 18.77 8.32
CA GLY A 224 4.41 17.87 7.99
C GLY A 224 3.27 17.94 9.01
N VAL A 225 2.59 16.82 9.26
CA VAL A 225 1.57 16.78 10.32
C VAL A 225 2.22 17.11 11.68
N GLN A 226 1.76 18.18 12.33
CA GLN A 226 2.27 18.65 13.63
C GLN A 226 1.29 18.37 14.78
N GLY A 227 1.83 18.13 15.98
CA GLY A 227 1.08 18.05 17.23
C GLY A 227 0.50 16.66 17.54
N GLY A 228 -0.07 16.51 18.74
CA GLY A 228 -0.69 15.26 19.19
C GLY A 228 0.31 14.10 19.36
N ALA A 229 -0.06 12.93 18.85
CA ALA A 229 0.75 11.70 18.91
C ALA A 229 2.10 11.79 18.19
N PHE A 230 2.28 12.81 17.36
CA PHE A 230 3.45 13.05 16.50
C PHE A 230 4.54 13.92 17.15
N LEU A 231 4.33 14.35 18.40
CA LEU A 231 5.32 15.11 19.16
C LEU A 231 6.46 14.18 19.58
N GLY A 232 7.70 14.52 19.20
CA GLY A 232 8.91 13.75 19.54
C GLY A 232 9.21 13.61 21.04
N GLY A 233 8.40 14.21 21.92
CA GLY A 233 8.47 14.01 23.37
C GLY A 233 7.86 12.69 23.86
N ARG A 234 7.26 11.88 22.99
CA ARG A 234 6.65 10.59 23.36
C ARG A 234 7.68 9.51 23.73
N ALA A 235 8.89 9.56 23.15
CA ALA A 235 10.00 8.68 23.50
C ALA A 235 10.60 9.00 24.89
N GLY A 236 10.10 10.03 25.58
CA GLY A 236 10.68 10.52 26.83
C GLY A 236 11.98 11.30 26.60
N PRO A 237 12.56 11.87 27.66
CA PRO A 237 13.79 12.67 27.57
C PRO A 237 15.07 11.82 27.52
N PHE A 238 14.94 10.48 27.55
CA PHE A 238 16.06 9.55 27.56
C PHE A 238 15.94 8.62 26.36
N THR A 239 16.98 8.57 25.54
CA THR A 239 17.12 7.57 24.49
C THR A 239 17.42 6.20 25.12
N GLU A 240 16.66 5.16 24.77
CA GLU A 240 17.06 3.77 25.04
C GLU A 240 18.23 3.40 24.11
N GLY A 241 19.43 3.77 24.56
CA GLY A 241 20.71 3.49 23.95
C GLY A 241 21.79 3.77 25.00
N ASP A 242 22.90 3.06 24.94
CA ASP A 242 24.03 3.35 25.84
C ASP A 242 24.47 4.81 25.59
N PRO A 243 24.40 5.71 26.60
CA PRO A 243 24.87 7.09 26.46
C PRO A 243 26.38 7.18 26.17
N PHE A 244 27.10 6.05 26.19
CA PHE A 244 28.51 5.92 25.83
C PHE A 244 28.74 5.24 24.47
N ALA A 245 27.69 4.84 23.73
CA ALA A 245 27.84 4.41 22.35
C ALA A 245 28.09 5.65 21.47
N GLU A 246 29.36 5.98 21.26
CA GLU A 246 29.78 7.08 20.40
C GLU A 246 29.23 6.87 18.98
N GLU A 247 28.36 7.79 18.53
CA GLU A 247 28.03 7.94 17.11
C GLU A 247 29.29 8.41 16.37
N ASN A 248 29.95 7.47 15.70
CA ASN A 248 31.06 7.65 14.76
C ASN A 248 32.36 8.23 15.34
N GLY A 249 33.27 7.35 15.74
CA GLY A 249 34.67 7.72 15.93
C GLY A 249 35.55 6.61 16.49
N GLU A 250 36.09 5.77 15.60
CA GLU A 250 37.13 4.77 15.90
C GLU A 250 36.66 3.64 16.83
N GLU A 251 36.26 2.51 16.23
CA GLU A 251 36.35 1.21 16.89
C GLU A 251 37.80 1.03 17.37
N ARG A 252 38.07 1.36 18.63
CA ARG A 252 39.16 0.71 19.34
C ARG A 252 38.77 -0.76 19.40
N GLU A 253 39.33 -1.56 18.49
CA GLU A 253 39.59 -2.97 18.74
C GLU A 253 40.52 -3.05 19.97
N GLU A 254 39.97 -2.81 21.16
CA GLU A 254 40.49 -3.47 22.33
C GLU A 254 40.10 -4.94 22.12
N ASP A 255 41.09 -5.77 21.81
CA ASP A 255 41.00 -7.22 21.93
C ASP A 255 40.60 -7.53 23.40
N GLU A 256 39.32 -7.38 23.73
CA GLU A 256 38.78 -7.67 25.04
C GLU A 256 38.78 -9.19 25.20
N ASP A 257 39.89 -9.70 25.72
CA ASP A 257 39.98 -11.07 26.24
C ASP A 257 38.72 -11.37 27.05
N TRP A 258 38.05 -12.49 26.74
CA TRP A 258 36.76 -12.85 27.33
C TRP A 258 36.84 -12.70 28.86
N VAL A 259 35.95 -11.89 29.45
CA VAL A 259 36.06 -11.42 30.84
C VAL A 259 36.24 -12.56 31.86
N VAL A 260 35.64 -13.72 31.57
CA VAL A 260 35.69 -14.91 32.44
C VAL A 260 36.99 -15.72 32.30
N THR A 261 37.87 -15.39 31.37
CA THR A 261 39.13 -16.12 31.12
C THR A 261 40.02 -16.14 32.37
N LYS A 262 39.98 -15.07 33.17
CA LYS A 262 40.74 -14.94 34.43
C LYS A 262 40.31 -15.96 35.48
N ASP A 263 39.02 -16.33 35.49
CA ASP A 263 38.41 -17.24 36.47
C ASP A 263 38.14 -18.64 35.89
N LYS A 264 38.43 -18.85 34.60
CA LYS A 264 38.20 -20.11 33.90
C LYS A 264 38.75 -21.34 34.63
N PRO A 265 39.99 -21.36 35.15
CA PRO A 265 40.52 -22.55 35.85
C PRO A 265 39.69 -22.95 37.08
N LYS A 266 39.15 -21.97 37.80
CA LYS A 266 38.31 -22.19 38.99
C LYS A 266 36.96 -22.79 38.61
N TYR A 267 36.36 -22.29 37.53
CA TYR A 267 35.09 -22.83 37.03
C TYR A 267 35.27 -24.20 36.38
N ASP A 268 36.40 -24.43 35.70
CA ASP A 268 36.76 -25.74 35.13
C ASP A 268 36.91 -26.79 36.23
N GLU A 269 37.56 -26.46 37.36
CA GLU A 269 37.69 -27.38 38.50
C GLU A 269 36.32 -27.80 39.05
N ILE A 270 35.39 -26.85 39.22
CA ILE A 270 34.00 -27.12 39.66
C ILE A 270 33.25 -27.97 38.62
N PHE A 271 33.40 -27.64 37.33
CA PHE A 271 32.75 -28.34 36.23
C PHE A 271 33.21 -29.81 36.12
N TYR A 272 34.51 -30.06 36.22
CA TYR A 272 35.09 -31.41 36.08
C TYR A 272 35.00 -32.26 37.35
N THR A 273 34.96 -31.66 38.54
CA THR A 273 34.83 -32.42 39.81
C THR A 273 33.38 -32.65 40.22
N GLY A 274 32.40 -31.98 39.60
CA GLY A 274 30.98 -32.13 39.91
C GLY A 274 30.58 -31.64 41.31
N GLN A 275 31.47 -30.96 42.03
CA GLN A 275 31.17 -30.44 43.36
C GLN A 275 30.48 -29.08 43.23
N SER A 276 29.18 -29.04 43.53
CA SER A 276 28.45 -27.79 43.66
C SER A 276 29.07 -26.97 44.81
N PRO A 277 29.37 -25.67 44.61
CA PRO A 277 29.93 -24.84 45.67
C PRO A 277 28.88 -24.68 46.78
N ARG A 278 29.26 -25.04 48.02
CA ARG A 278 28.47 -24.78 49.23
C ARG A 278 28.54 -23.32 49.64
#